data_AF-A0A3N5PU22-F1
#
_entry.id   AF-A0A3N5PU22-F1
#
_cell.length_a   1.000
_cell.length_b   1.000
_cell.length_c   1.000
_cell.angle_alpha   90.00
_cell.angle_beta   90.00
_cell.angle_gamma   90.00
#
_symmetry.space_group_name_H-M   'P 1'
#
loop_
_entity.id
_entity.type
_entity.pdbx_description
1 polymer ?
#
loop_
_entity_poly.entity_id
_entity_poly.type
_entity_poly.pdbx_seq_one_letter_code
_entity_poly.pdbx_strand_id
1 'polypeptide(L)'
;MRHTLGPIGFIAVAATLCTPAQQVEVPLGDLVSAASEQMIIECERLLAVGPLPSELAEREAEMGAAVFCDCMPPALAALGQARGSQTLMTGEEFGALVLREFDVCATRTVRESTRRSCPQFAPPAAPPTYCECFTAAVDGLTDDQIVEDSLASRQNLEQRLAARRNSTPEPPLYEGLLARIDERCQQPTPAQ
;
A
#
# COMPACT_ATOMS: atom_id res chain seq x y z
N MET A 1 53.44 54.53 28.20
CA MET A 1 52.70 54.70 26.94
C MET A 1 51.93 53.41 26.69
N ARG A 2 50.61 53.51 26.51
CA ARG A 2 49.66 52.38 26.42
C ARG A 2 49.80 51.70 25.06
N HIS A 3 50.05 50.39 25.04
CA HIS A 3 49.76 49.56 23.87
C HIS A 3 48.52 48.71 24.14
N THR A 4 47.59 48.92 23.22
CA THR A 4 46.20 48.50 23.12
C THR A 4 46.04 46.99 22.94
N LEU A 5 45.01 46.45 23.59
CA LEU A 5 44.44 45.12 23.35
C LEU A 5 44.01 44.96 21.89
N GLY A 6 44.37 43.83 21.27
CA GLY A 6 43.93 43.45 19.93
C GLY A 6 42.45 43.03 19.90
N PRO A 7 41.70 43.34 18.83
CA PRO A 7 40.30 42.96 18.73
C PRO A 7 40.12 41.50 18.31
N ILE A 8 39.16 40.89 18.99
CA ILE A 8 38.46 39.66 18.67
C ILE A 8 37.56 39.90 17.45
N GLY A 9 37.50 38.89 16.57
CA GLY A 9 36.32 38.58 15.77
C GLY A 9 36.20 39.32 14.44
N PHE A 10 36.13 38.56 13.35
CA PHE A 10 34.91 38.35 12.58
C PHE A 10 35.20 37.28 11.53
N ILE A 11 34.82 36.04 11.82
CA ILE A 11 34.61 35.02 10.79
C ILE A 11 33.34 35.44 10.08
N ALA A 12 33.48 35.90 8.84
CA ALA A 12 32.37 36.09 7.95
C ALA A 12 32.64 35.31 6.66
N VAL A 13 31.56 34.68 6.19
CA VAL A 13 31.37 34.11 4.86
C VAL A 13 31.81 32.65 4.71
N ALA A 14 30.92 31.76 5.12
CA ALA A 14 30.32 30.86 4.15
C ALA A 14 28.86 30.71 4.53
N ALA A 15 28.00 31.52 3.91
CA ALA A 15 26.58 31.25 3.87
C ALA A 15 26.43 29.81 3.36
N THR A 16 25.99 28.93 4.24
CA THR A 16 25.56 27.59 3.89
C THR A 16 24.31 27.79 3.05
N LEU A 17 24.53 27.95 1.75
CA LEU A 17 23.47 27.86 0.76
C LEU A 17 22.82 26.50 1.02
N CYS A 18 21.56 26.52 1.46
CA CYS A 18 20.68 25.39 1.31
C CYS A 18 20.66 25.07 -0.19
N THR A 19 21.50 24.14 -0.63
CA THR A 19 21.30 23.48 -1.90
C THR A 19 19.97 22.75 -1.73
N PRO A 20 18.90 23.08 -2.49
CA PRO A 20 17.78 22.15 -2.58
C PRO A 20 18.38 20.80 -2.99
N ALA A 21 18.00 19.72 -2.31
CA ALA A 21 18.40 18.38 -2.70
C ALA A 21 18.10 18.25 -4.20
N GLN A 22 19.14 18.24 -5.02
CA GLN A 22 19.00 18.24 -6.46
C GLN A 22 18.35 16.89 -6.78
N GLN A 23 17.07 16.92 -7.15
CA GLN A 23 16.35 15.70 -7.53
C GLN A 23 17.04 15.19 -8.79
N VAL A 24 17.79 14.10 -8.65
CA VAL A 24 18.53 13.50 -9.75
C VAL A 24 17.52 12.81 -10.64
N GLU A 25 17.31 13.36 -11.83
CA GLU A 25 16.57 12.68 -12.88
C GLU A 25 17.41 11.54 -13.43
N VAL A 26 16.81 10.37 -13.55
CA VAL A 26 17.43 9.17 -14.13
C VAL A 26 16.53 8.60 -15.23
N PRO A 27 17.08 7.86 -16.19
CA PRO A 27 16.27 7.20 -17.21
C PRO A 27 15.23 6.26 -16.55
N LEU A 28 13.98 6.32 -17.02
CA LEU A 28 12.89 5.47 -16.56
C LEU A 28 13.23 3.98 -16.66
N GLY A 29 14.01 3.58 -17.67
CA GLY A 29 14.49 2.21 -17.82
C GLY A 29 15.27 1.71 -16.61
N ASP A 30 16.13 2.55 -16.03
CA ASP A 30 16.95 2.20 -14.86
C ASP A 30 16.07 2.08 -13.60
N LEU A 31 15.11 2.99 -13.45
CA LEU A 31 14.12 2.96 -12.37
C LEU A 31 13.21 1.73 -12.43
N VAL A 32 12.70 1.39 -13.62
CA VAL A 32 11.89 0.19 -13.85
C VAL A 32 12.71 -1.08 -13.58
N SER A 33 13.98 -1.12 -14.00
CA SER A 33 14.87 -2.25 -13.71
C SER A 33 15.06 -2.43 -12.20
N ALA A 34 15.42 -1.35 -11.50
CA ALA A 34 15.61 -1.39 -10.05
C ALA A 34 14.32 -1.79 -9.31
N ALA A 35 13.17 -1.25 -9.69
CA ALA A 35 11.89 -1.64 -9.10
C ALA A 35 11.56 -3.11 -9.38
N SER A 36 11.80 -3.60 -10.60
CA SER A 36 11.55 -4.99 -10.98
C SER A 36 12.40 -5.96 -10.15
N GLU A 37 13.67 -5.64 -9.90
CA GLU A 37 14.54 -6.42 -9.01
C GLU A 37 13.98 -6.49 -7.58
N GLN A 38 13.50 -5.35 -7.05
CA GLN A 38 12.86 -5.33 -5.73
C GLN A 38 11.56 -6.16 -5.70
N MET A 39 10.75 -6.12 -6.75
CA MET A 39 9.53 -6.95 -6.85
C MET A 39 9.87 -8.45 -6.88
N ILE A 40 10.93 -8.83 -7.60
CA ILE A 40 11.39 -10.24 -7.64
C ILE A 40 11.83 -10.70 -6.26
N ILE A 41 12.65 -9.90 -5.55
CA ILE A 41 13.10 -10.22 -4.20
C ILE A 41 11.91 -10.39 -3.24
N GLU A 42 10.93 -9.48 -3.31
CA GLU A 42 9.76 -9.55 -2.45
C GLU A 42 8.85 -10.74 -2.79
N CYS A 43 8.68 -11.04 -4.09
CA CYS A 43 7.99 -12.24 -4.54
C CYS A 43 8.65 -13.52 -4.01
N GLU A 44 9.98 -13.65 -4.17
CA GLU A 44 10.74 -14.78 -3.65
C GLU A 44 10.59 -14.90 -2.13
N ARG A 45 10.63 -13.78 -1.40
CA ARG A 45 10.42 -13.72 0.05
C ARG A 45 9.05 -14.28 0.42
N LEU A 46 8.00 -13.89 -0.30
CA LEU A 46 6.62 -14.32 -0.06
C LEU A 46 6.39 -15.80 -0.41
N LEU A 47 7.02 -16.29 -1.47
CA LEU A 47 6.95 -17.70 -1.87
C LEU A 47 7.77 -18.62 -0.97
N ALA A 48 8.82 -18.10 -0.33
CA ALA A 48 9.65 -18.85 0.61
C ALA A 48 9.06 -18.92 2.03
N VAL A 49 7.91 -18.29 2.27
CA VAL A 49 7.24 -18.35 3.57
C VAL A 49 6.80 -19.80 3.84
N GLY A 50 7.34 -20.39 4.91
CA GLY A 50 6.98 -21.72 5.36
C GLY A 50 5.53 -21.80 5.90
N PRO A 51 5.17 -22.89 6.59
CA PRO A 51 3.84 -22.99 7.20
C PRO A 51 3.59 -21.80 8.13
N LEU A 52 2.46 -21.13 7.93
CA LEU A 52 2.11 -19.91 8.64
C LEU A 52 1.26 -20.22 9.87
N PRO A 53 1.29 -19.36 10.90
CA PRO A 53 0.68 -19.67 12.20
C PRO A 53 -0.86 -19.60 12.19
N SER A 54 -1.47 -19.10 11.12
CA SER A 54 -2.92 -18.99 10.98
C SER A 54 -3.35 -18.93 9.52
N GLU A 55 -4.59 -19.33 9.25
CA GLU A 55 -5.23 -19.18 7.94
C GLU A 55 -5.27 -17.71 7.47
N LEU A 56 -5.43 -16.76 8.40
CA LEU A 56 -5.33 -15.34 8.09
C LEU A 56 -3.94 -14.98 7.54
N ALA A 57 -2.87 -15.44 8.20
CA ALA A 57 -1.52 -15.17 7.74
C ALA A 57 -1.24 -15.84 6.39
N GLU A 58 -1.74 -17.06 6.15
CA GLU A 58 -1.68 -17.73 4.84
C GLU A 58 -2.33 -16.88 3.75
N ARG A 59 -3.52 -16.32 4.00
CA ARG A 59 -4.21 -15.45 3.04
C ARG A 59 -3.49 -14.13 2.81
N GLU A 60 -2.92 -13.53 3.85
CA GLU A 60 -2.09 -12.33 3.70
C GLU A 60 -0.88 -12.61 2.79
N ALA A 61 -0.22 -13.75 2.96
CA ALA A 61 0.89 -14.17 2.11
C ALA A 61 0.45 -14.46 0.67
N GLU A 62 -0.68 -15.17 0.48
CA GLU A 62 -1.25 -15.42 -0.86
C GLU A 62 -1.62 -14.11 -1.59
N MET A 63 -2.27 -13.17 -0.89
CA MET A 63 -2.63 -11.88 -1.46
C MET A 63 -1.40 -11.04 -1.77
N GLY A 64 -0.39 -11.06 -0.88
CA GLY A 64 0.91 -10.46 -1.14
C GLY A 64 1.55 -11.02 -2.41
N ALA A 65 1.61 -12.35 -2.53
CA ALA A 65 2.17 -13.01 -3.71
C ALA A 65 1.40 -12.63 -4.98
N ALA A 66 0.07 -12.58 -4.96
CA ALA A 66 -0.71 -12.15 -6.12
C ALA A 66 -0.38 -10.71 -6.56
N VAL A 67 -0.10 -9.81 -5.61
CA VAL A 67 0.32 -8.44 -5.94
C VAL A 67 1.75 -8.41 -6.47
N PHE A 68 2.71 -8.96 -5.73
CA PHE A 68 4.15 -8.80 -6.00
C PHE A 68 4.69 -9.76 -7.08
N CYS A 69 4.12 -10.95 -7.22
CA CYS A 69 4.54 -11.95 -8.19
C CYS A 69 3.74 -11.87 -9.50
N ASP A 70 2.42 -11.67 -9.41
CA ASP A 70 1.56 -11.84 -10.59
C ASP A 70 1.19 -10.50 -11.24
N CYS A 71 0.89 -9.46 -10.45
CA CYS A 71 0.35 -8.20 -10.97
C CYS A 71 1.38 -7.09 -11.20
N MET A 72 2.25 -6.82 -10.22
CA MET A 72 3.20 -5.70 -10.29
C MET A 72 4.27 -5.85 -11.40
N PRO A 73 4.88 -7.02 -11.64
CA PRO A 73 5.91 -7.15 -12.67
C PRO A 73 5.43 -6.76 -14.08
N PRO A 74 4.28 -7.24 -14.60
CA PRO A 74 3.79 -6.77 -15.90
C PRO A 74 3.35 -5.30 -15.88
N ALA A 75 2.84 -4.77 -14.76
CA ALA A 75 2.47 -3.35 -14.65
C ALA A 75 3.71 -2.43 -14.76
N LEU A 76 4.81 -2.75 -14.07
CA LEU A 76 6.07 -2.02 -14.17
C LEU A 76 6.66 -2.07 -15.58
N ALA A 77 6.61 -3.23 -16.23
CA ALA A 77 7.04 -3.36 -17.62
C ALA A 77 6.21 -2.47 -18.56
N ALA A 78 4.89 -2.40 -18.36
CA ALA A 78 4.00 -1.54 -19.13
C ALA A 78 4.29 -0.04 -18.93
N LEU A 79 4.64 0.39 -17.71
CA LEU A 79 5.07 1.77 -17.45
C LEU A 79 6.30 2.15 -18.31
N GLY A 80 7.31 1.27 -18.36
CA GLY A 80 8.51 1.49 -19.16
C GLY A 80 8.22 1.55 -20.66
N GLN A 81 7.29 0.72 -21.16
CA GLN A 81 6.88 0.73 -22.57
C GLN A 81 6.06 1.96 -22.95
N ALA A 82 5.09 2.35 -22.12
CA ALA A 82 4.16 3.44 -22.42
C ALA A 82 4.84 4.81 -22.48
N ARG A 83 5.91 5.01 -21.69
CA ARG A 83 6.60 6.30 -21.56
C ARG A 83 7.96 6.34 -22.26
N GLY A 84 8.49 5.20 -22.68
CA GLY A 84 9.82 5.07 -23.27
C GLY A 84 10.93 5.04 -22.21
N SER A 85 11.87 4.11 -22.37
CA SER A 85 12.93 3.84 -21.38
C SER A 85 13.93 4.97 -21.15
N GLN A 86 14.04 5.90 -22.11
CA GLN A 86 14.97 7.04 -22.04
C GLN A 86 14.33 8.30 -21.43
N THR A 87 13.03 8.24 -21.08
CA THR A 87 12.36 9.36 -20.41
C THR A 87 13.01 9.59 -19.06
N LEU A 88 13.50 10.81 -18.84
CA LEU A 88 14.07 11.23 -17.58
C LEU A 88 12.95 11.46 -16.56
N MET A 89 13.16 10.98 -15.34
CA MET A 89 12.18 11.06 -14.26
C MET A 89 12.88 11.11 -12.91
N THR A 90 12.31 11.85 -11.96
CA THR A 90 12.77 11.82 -10.57
C THR A 90 12.31 10.55 -9.86
N GLY A 91 13.02 10.15 -8.81
CA GLY A 91 12.60 9.01 -7.98
C GLY A 91 11.22 9.21 -7.32
N GLU A 92 10.83 10.45 -7.04
CA GLU A 92 9.52 10.79 -6.47
C GLU A 92 8.39 10.58 -7.48
N GLU A 93 8.54 11.11 -8.69
CA GLU A 93 7.55 10.92 -9.76
C GLU A 93 7.37 9.44 -10.11
N PHE A 94 8.49 8.70 -10.17
CA PHE A 94 8.45 7.27 -10.41
C PHE A 94 7.79 6.52 -9.25
N GLY A 95 8.14 6.86 -8.01
CA GLY A 95 7.52 6.29 -6.81
C GLY A 95 6.00 6.48 -6.81
N ALA A 96 5.50 7.65 -7.20
CA ALA A 96 4.07 7.91 -7.32
C ALA A 96 3.39 7.02 -8.40
N LEU A 97 4.07 6.76 -9.53
CA LEU A 97 3.56 5.83 -10.54
C LEU A 97 3.52 4.40 -10.02
N VAL A 98 4.59 3.93 -9.35
CA VAL A 98 4.66 2.58 -8.79
C VAL A 98 3.59 2.39 -7.71
N LEU A 99 3.38 3.37 -6.83
CA LEU A 99 2.33 3.33 -5.81
C LEU A 99 0.94 3.20 -6.44
N ARG A 100 0.67 3.94 -7.52
CA ARG A 100 -0.59 3.82 -8.24
C ARG A 100 -0.80 2.42 -8.83
N GLU A 101 0.22 1.84 -9.45
CA GLU A 101 0.13 0.46 -9.96
C GLU A 101 -0.07 -0.55 -8.81
N PHE A 102 0.58 -0.31 -7.67
CA PHE A 102 0.40 -1.12 -6.47
C PHE A 102 -1.05 -1.09 -5.97
N ASP A 103 -1.65 0.09 -5.91
CA ASP A 103 -3.06 0.27 -5.54
C ASP A 103 -4.00 -0.48 -6.50
N VAL A 104 -3.81 -0.32 -7.81
CA VAL A 104 -4.57 -1.06 -8.84
C VAL A 104 -4.42 -2.57 -8.66
N CYS A 105 -3.20 -3.06 -8.45
CA CYS A 105 -2.93 -4.47 -8.23
C CYS A 105 -3.56 -5.00 -6.94
N ALA A 106 -3.46 -4.25 -5.84
CA ALA A 106 -4.04 -4.63 -4.56
C ALA A 106 -5.57 -4.71 -4.64
N THR A 107 -6.23 -3.72 -5.24
CA THR A 107 -7.69 -3.72 -5.40
C THR A 107 -8.17 -4.84 -6.31
N ARG A 108 -7.43 -5.16 -7.37
CA ARG A 108 -7.70 -6.33 -8.22
C ARG A 108 -7.61 -7.63 -7.42
N THR A 109 -6.55 -7.81 -6.64
CA THR A 109 -6.37 -8.99 -5.79
C THR A 109 -7.49 -9.14 -4.76
N VAL A 110 -7.98 -8.06 -4.16
CA VAL A 110 -9.14 -8.10 -3.24
C VAL A 110 -10.37 -8.65 -3.93
N ARG A 111 -10.69 -8.17 -5.13
CA ARG A 111 -11.85 -8.63 -5.91
C ARG A 111 -11.71 -10.08 -6.34
N GLU A 112 -10.57 -10.46 -6.89
CA GLU A 112 -10.30 -11.84 -7.31
C GLU A 112 -10.33 -12.82 -6.13
N SER A 113 -9.73 -12.46 -5.00
CA SER A 113 -9.76 -13.26 -3.77
C SER A 113 -11.18 -13.39 -3.23
N THR A 114 -11.96 -12.32 -3.24
CA THR A 114 -13.36 -12.35 -2.81
C THR A 114 -14.20 -13.29 -3.67
N ARG A 115 -14.12 -13.18 -5.00
CA ARG A 115 -14.84 -14.06 -5.94
C ARG A 115 -14.47 -15.53 -5.74
N ARG A 116 -13.17 -15.81 -5.60
CA ARG A 116 -12.65 -17.17 -5.48
C ARG A 116 -13.00 -17.81 -4.14
N SER A 117 -12.85 -17.05 -3.07
CA SER A 117 -12.78 -17.59 -1.71
C SER A 117 -14.07 -17.41 -0.92
N CYS A 118 -15.01 -16.55 -1.35
CA CYS A 118 -16.25 -16.32 -0.59
C CYS A 118 -16.98 -17.61 -0.17
N PRO A 119 -17.16 -18.63 -1.04
CA PRO A 119 -17.86 -19.86 -0.64
C PRO A 119 -17.17 -20.64 0.49
N GLN A 120 -15.85 -20.47 0.65
CA GLN A 120 -15.07 -21.14 1.70
C GLN A 120 -15.15 -20.39 3.03
N PHE A 121 -15.40 -19.08 2.99
CA PHE A 121 -15.33 -18.18 4.14
C PHE A 121 -16.65 -17.51 4.49
N ALA A 122 -17.73 -17.88 3.82
CA ALA A 122 -19.06 -17.41 4.15
C ALA A 122 -19.34 -17.72 5.64
N PRO A 123 -19.88 -16.77 6.41
CA PRO A 123 -20.24 -17.01 7.80
C PRO A 123 -21.15 -18.25 7.92
N PRO A 124 -21.01 -19.09 8.96
CA PRO A 124 -21.75 -20.36 9.08
C PRO A 124 -23.28 -20.22 9.02
N ALA A 125 -23.82 -19.04 9.37
CA ALA A 125 -25.25 -18.72 9.35
C ALA A 125 -25.64 -17.77 8.20
N ALA A 126 -24.76 -17.57 7.21
CA ALA A 126 -25.01 -16.66 6.10
C ALA A 126 -26.15 -17.17 5.21
N PRO A 127 -26.99 -16.27 4.64
CA PRO A 127 -28.01 -16.66 3.69
C PRO A 127 -27.37 -17.26 2.42
N PRO A 128 -28.09 -18.11 1.65
CA PRO A 128 -27.57 -18.68 0.40
C PRO A 128 -27.15 -17.62 -0.63
N THR A 129 -27.74 -16.42 -0.55
CA THR A 129 -27.44 -15.26 -1.41
C THR A 129 -26.24 -14.44 -0.94
N TYR A 130 -25.62 -14.79 0.19
CA TYR A 130 -24.54 -14.02 0.81
C TYR A 130 -23.38 -13.78 -0.15
N CYS A 131 -22.85 -14.83 -0.78
CA CYS A 131 -21.67 -14.66 -1.63
C CYS A 131 -21.96 -13.91 -2.92
N GLU A 132 -23.18 -14.03 -3.46
CA GLU A 132 -23.62 -13.22 -4.59
C GLU A 132 -23.68 -11.74 -4.18
N CYS A 133 -24.31 -11.44 -3.04
CA CYS A 133 -24.39 -10.09 -2.48
C CYS A 133 -23.00 -9.50 -2.20
N PHE A 134 -22.15 -10.25 -1.49
CA PHE A 134 -20.85 -9.78 -1.02
C PHE A 134 -19.91 -9.53 -2.22
N THR A 135 -19.85 -10.47 -3.15
CA THR A 135 -19.04 -10.33 -4.37
C THR A 135 -19.51 -9.16 -5.22
N ALA A 136 -20.82 -9.03 -5.48
CA ALA A 136 -21.36 -7.93 -6.27
C ALA A 136 -21.11 -6.57 -5.59
N ALA A 137 -21.19 -6.51 -4.26
CA ALA A 137 -20.90 -5.32 -3.50
C ALA A 137 -19.43 -4.91 -3.58
N VAL A 138 -18.49 -5.86 -3.46
CA VAL A 138 -17.05 -5.60 -3.58
C VAL A 138 -16.67 -5.22 -5.01
N ASP A 139 -17.26 -5.87 -6.01
CA ASP A 139 -17.08 -5.51 -7.43
C ASP A 139 -17.64 -4.12 -7.77
N GLY A 140 -18.65 -3.68 -7.05
CA GLY A 140 -19.23 -2.34 -7.20
C GLY A 140 -18.42 -1.20 -6.57
N LEU A 141 -17.36 -1.51 -5.81
CA LEU A 141 -16.47 -0.48 -5.26
C LEU A 141 -15.50 0.03 -6.32
N THR A 142 -15.20 1.33 -6.29
CA THR A 142 -14.09 1.90 -7.07
C THR A 142 -12.74 1.50 -6.45
N ASP A 143 -11.67 1.57 -7.24
CA ASP A 143 -10.31 1.32 -6.72
C ASP A 143 -9.99 2.30 -5.59
N ASP A 144 -10.29 3.59 -5.79
CA ASP A 144 -10.10 4.63 -4.78
C ASP A 144 -10.83 4.31 -3.46
N GLN A 145 -12.05 3.78 -3.51
CA GLN A 145 -12.78 3.39 -2.30
C GLN A 145 -12.07 2.28 -1.52
N ILE A 146 -11.55 1.27 -2.21
CA ILE A 146 -10.81 0.17 -1.58
C ILE A 146 -9.49 0.68 -1.00
N VAL A 147 -8.79 1.55 -1.73
CA VAL A 147 -7.52 2.15 -1.29
C VAL A 147 -7.72 3.05 -0.07
N GLU A 148 -8.70 3.96 -0.12
CA GLU A 148 -9.02 4.87 0.97
C GLU A 148 -9.42 4.11 2.25
N ASP A 149 -10.21 3.04 2.12
CA ASP A 149 -10.60 2.17 3.24
C ASP A 149 -9.38 1.45 3.84
N SER A 150 -8.49 0.94 3.00
CA SER A 150 -7.23 0.31 3.43
C SER A 150 -6.32 1.30 4.17
N LEU A 151 -6.17 2.52 3.65
CA LEU A 151 -5.37 3.58 4.28
C LEU A 151 -5.97 4.01 5.62
N ALA A 152 -7.29 4.19 5.69
CA ALA A 152 -7.99 4.55 6.93
C ALA A 152 -7.87 3.44 7.99
N SER A 153 -8.00 2.17 7.59
CA SER A 153 -7.82 1.01 8.45
C SER A 153 -6.39 0.93 9.00
N ARG A 154 -5.37 1.09 8.15
CA ARG A 154 -3.96 1.12 8.58
C ARG A 154 -3.67 2.28 9.52
N GLN A 155 -4.17 3.47 9.22
CA GLN A 155 -3.99 4.64 10.08
C GLN A 155 -4.63 4.43 11.45
N ASN A 156 -5.83 3.84 11.51
CA ASN A 156 -6.46 3.49 12.79
C ASN A 156 -5.62 2.48 13.57
N LEU A 157 -5.09 1.44 12.92
CA LEU A 157 -4.20 0.47 13.56
C LEU A 157 -2.95 1.13 14.15
N GLU A 158 -2.29 2.01 13.40
CA GLU A 158 -1.11 2.75 13.85
C GLU A 158 -1.43 3.64 15.06
N GLN A 159 -2.55 4.37 15.02
CA GLN A 159 -3.01 5.20 16.13
C GLN A 159 -3.29 4.36 17.39
N ARG A 160 -3.93 3.19 17.24
CA ARG A 160 -4.19 2.28 18.36
C ARG A 160 -2.91 1.66 18.93
N LEU A 161 -1.96 1.29 18.08
CA LEU A 161 -0.64 0.83 18.51
C LEU A 161 0.12 1.93 19.27
N ALA A 162 0.06 3.17 18.78
CA ALA A 162 0.63 4.32 19.48
C ALA A 162 -0.04 4.55 20.84
N ALA A 163 -1.37 4.46 20.91
CA ALA A 163 -2.11 4.59 22.17
C ALA A 163 -1.71 3.51 23.19
N ARG A 164 -1.58 2.26 22.76
CA ARG A 164 -1.07 1.16 23.60
C ARG A 164 0.34 1.43 24.11
N ARG A 165 1.27 1.81 23.22
CA ARG A 165 2.66 2.12 23.60
C ARG A 165 2.74 3.27 24.60
N ASN A 166 1.85 4.25 24.48
CA ASN A 166 1.83 5.45 25.32
C ASN A 166 0.87 5.34 26.52
N SER A 167 0.23 4.19 26.72
CA SER A 167 -0.79 3.98 27.77
C SER A 167 -1.93 5.02 27.76
N THR A 168 -2.29 5.53 26.58
CA THR A 168 -3.44 6.42 26.40
C THR A 168 -4.68 5.63 25.95
N PRO A 169 -5.91 6.14 26.14
CA PRO A 169 -7.10 5.50 25.61
C PRO A 169 -6.97 5.24 24.11
N GLU A 170 -7.34 4.03 23.67
CA GLU A 170 -7.34 3.69 22.25
C GLU A 170 -8.50 4.42 21.53
N PRO A 171 -8.29 4.95 20.32
CA PRO A 171 -9.41 5.44 19.51
C PRO A 171 -10.36 4.28 19.15
N PRO A 172 -11.63 4.59 18.81
CA PRO A 172 -12.59 3.60 18.33
C PRO A 172 -12.03 2.78 17.16
N LEU A 173 -12.49 1.53 17.04
CA LEU A 173 -12.12 0.69 15.90
C LEU A 173 -12.68 1.30 14.62
N TYR A 174 -11.85 1.41 13.59
CA TYR A 174 -12.32 1.74 12.27
C TYR A 174 -13.14 0.56 11.72
N GLU A 175 -14.40 0.83 11.41
CA GLU A 175 -15.24 -0.11 10.69
C GLU A 175 -14.91 0.00 9.20
N GLY A 176 -14.40 -1.08 8.59
CA GLY A 176 -14.02 -1.10 7.18
C GLY A 176 -15.20 -1.30 6.23
N LEU A 177 -15.01 -1.00 4.95
CA LEU A 177 -15.99 -1.21 3.88
C LEU A 177 -16.40 -2.67 3.80
N LEU A 178 -15.45 -3.59 3.88
CA LEU A 178 -15.73 -5.02 3.79
C LEU A 178 -16.57 -5.51 4.99
N ALA A 179 -16.37 -4.96 6.19
CA ALA A 179 -17.20 -5.26 7.35
C ALA A 179 -18.65 -4.75 7.17
N ARG A 180 -18.81 -3.52 6.67
CA ARG A 180 -20.15 -2.98 6.33
C ARG A 180 -20.86 -3.82 5.27
N ILE A 181 -20.13 -4.30 4.27
CA ILE A 181 -20.68 -5.16 3.22
C ILE A 181 -21.09 -6.51 3.80
N ASP A 182 -20.25 -7.10 4.65
CA ASP A 182 -20.52 -8.35 5.36
C ASP A 182 -21.84 -8.25 6.15
N GLU A 183 -21.96 -7.25 7.03
CA GLU A 183 -23.16 -7.02 7.84
C GLU A 183 -24.42 -6.86 6.97
N ARG A 184 -24.32 -6.10 5.88
CA ARG A 184 -25.45 -5.90 4.95
C ARG A 184 -25.85 -7.20 4.25
N CYS A 185 -24.88 -8.02 3.83
CA CYS A 185 -25.14 -9.25 3.09
C CYS A 185 -25.57 -10.43 3.99
N GLN A 186 -25.35 -10.34 5.30
CA GLN A 186 -25.89 -11.30 6.27
C GLN A 186 -27.38 -11.08 6.57
N GLN A 187 -27.92 -9.90 6.27
CA GLN A 187 -29.34 -9.62 6.52
C GLN A 187 -30.22 -10.40 5.52
N PRO A 188 -31.26 -11.12 5.99
CA PRO A 188 -32.20 -11.77 5.10
C PRO A 188 -32.86 -10.71 4.22
N THR A 189 -32.83 -10.89 2.91
CA THR A 189 -33.55 -10.03 1.97
C THR A 189 -35.02 -10.06 2.37
N PRO A 190 -35.67 -8.91 2.67
CA PRO A 190 -37.09 -8.92 3.01
C PRO A 190 -37.85 -9.58 1.85
N ALA A 191 -38.67 -10.59 2.17
CA ALA A 191 -39.50 -11.28 1.19
C ALA A 191 -40.32 -10.23 0.43
N GLN A 192 -40.12 -10.14 -0.88
CA GLN A 192 -40.93 -9.33 -1.79
C GLN A 192 -42.20 -10.09 -2.16
#